data_AF-A0AAI7ZJB6-F1
#
_entry.id   AF-A0AAI7ZJB6-F1
#
_cell.length_a   1.000
_cell.length_b   1.000
_cell.length_c   1.000
_cell.angle_alpha   90.00
_cell.angle_beta   90.00
_cell.angle_gamma   90.00
#
_symmetry.space_group_name_H-M   'P 1'
#
loop_
_entity.id
_entity.type
_entity.pdbx_description
1 polymer ?
#
loop_
_entity_poly.entity_id
_entity_poly.type
_entity_poly.pdbx_seq_one_letter_code
_entity_poly.pdbx_strand_id
1 'polypeptide(L)'
;MYGPATYLDKSGSTVYIQNYSCASNDIPGLYSRVSMVSHEMGHLYLDQGWVLGTREDYIAKACTNEGRAVLNNSTARNEILDTSQGGADISLIAANAPALLSTIAAGGADLAQRVGDAFCEVNVTSTTGENYKVYYGNEYDKLNPPSQEEQ
;
A
#
# COMPACT_ATOMS: atom_id res chain seq x y z
N MET A 1 3.69 -17.96 5.56
CA MET A 1 5.16 -17.92 5.71
C MET A 1 5.55 -16.45 5.82
N TYR A 2 6.33 -16.06 6.82
CA TYR A 2 6.77 -14.67 6.96
C TYR A 2 7.92 -14.37 6.00
N GLY A 3 7.94 -13.17 5.42
CA GLY A 3 8.97 -12.73 4.47
C GLY A 3 9.77 -11.53 4.99
N PRO A 4 10.87 -11.15 4.32
CA PRO A 4 11.56 -9.89 4.60
C PRO A 4 10.76 -8.66 4.11
N ALA A 5 9.89 -8.85 3.13
CA ALA A 5 9.03 -7.84 2.54
C ALA A 5 7.55 -8.16 2.80
N THR A 6 6.71 -7.14 2.67
CA THR A 6 5.26 -7.20 2.82
C THR A 6 4.62 -6.96 1.45
N TYR A 7 3.85 -7.91 0.94
CA TYR A 7 3.15 -7.82 -0.34
C TYR A 7 2.05 -8.89 -0.49
N LEU A 8 1.04 -8.60 -1.31
CA LEU A 8 0.04 -9.56 -1.77
C LEU A 8 0.51 -10.31 -3.04
N ASP A 9 0.66 -11.62 -2.96
CA ASP A 9 0.74 -12.51 -4.12
C ASP A 9 -0.67 -13.04 -4.47
N LYS A 10 -1.31 -12.39 -5.44
CA LYS A 10 -2.64 -12.80 -5.90
C LYS A 10 -2.65 -14.18 -6.53
N SER A 11 -1.64 -14.50 -7.34
CA SER A 11 -1.58 -15.77 -8.07
C SER A 11 -1.42 -16.97 -7.14
N GLY A 12 -0.58 -16.81 -6.12
CA GLY A 12 -0.39 -17.79 -5.05
C GLY A 12 -1.41 -17.69 -3.92
N SER A 13 -2.41 -16.80 -4.02
CA SER A 13 -3.44 -16.57 -2.98
C SER A 13 -2.84 -16.38 -1.58
N THR A 14 -1.71 -15.67 -1.49
CA THR A 14 -0.89 -15.58 -0.28
C THR A 14 -0.57 -14.12 0.03
N VAL A 15 -0.71 -13.74 1.30
CA VAL A 15 -0.23 -12.46 1.83
C VAL A 15 1.09 -12.71 2.57
N TYR A 16 2.16 -12.05 2.13
CA TYR A 16 3.44 -12.05 2.80
C TYR A 16 3.54 -10.84 3.74
N ILE A 17 3.92 -11.09 4.99
CA ILE A 17 4.07 -10.07 6.03
C ILE A 17 5.46 -10.18 6.64
N GLN A 18 6.05 -9.04 6.98
CA GLN A 18 7.30 -8.98 7.73
C GLN A 18 7.26 -9.84 9.01
N ASN A 19 8.36 -10.57 9.23
CA ASN A 19 8.51 -11.51 10.33
C ASN A 19 8.16 -10.89 11.70
N TYR A 20 7.39 -11.64 12.50
CA TYR A 20 7.02 -11.29 13.87
C TYR A 20 7.00 -12.56 14.72
N SER A 21 7.54 -12.49 15.94
CA SER A 21 7.50 -13.61 16.89
C SER A 21 6.40 -13.39 17.91
N CYS A 22 5.45 -14.32 18.00
CA CYS A 22 4.43 -14.31 19.05
C CYS A 22 5.01 -14.57 20.45
N ALA A 23 6.28 -14.98 20.55
CA ALA A 23 7.01 -15.04 21.82
C ALA A 23 7.61 -13.69 22.21
N SER A 24 7.51 -12.67 21.35
CA SER A 24 7.90 -11.30 21.68
C SER A 24 6.77 -10.58 22.41
N ASN A 25 7.11 -9.78 23.42
CA ASN A 25 6.18 -8.84 24.05
C ASN A 25 6.18 -7.48 23.32
N ASP A 26 6.58 -7.45 22.04
CA ASP A 26 6.65 -6.25 21.21
C ASP A 26 5.25 -5.93 20.66
N ILE A 27 4.44 -5.25 21.47
CA ILE A 27 3.10 -4.80 21.10
C ILE A 27 3.14 -3.80 19.93
N PRO A 28 4.03 -2.79 19.89
CA PRO A 28 4.17 -1.94 18.70
C PRO A 28 4.48 -2.75 17.42
N GLY A 29 5.35 -3.75 17.54
CA GLY A 29 5.65 -4.68 16.45
C GLY A 29 4.42 -5.43 15.98
N LEU A 30 3.61 -5.97 16.90
CA LEU A 30 2.36 -6.66 16.58
C LEU A 30 1.40 -5.74 15.82
N TYR A 31 1.17 -4.53 16.34
CA TYR A 31 0.28 -3.53 15.74
C TYR A 31 0.71 -3.17 14.32
N SER A 32 2.01 -3.00 14.10
CA SER A 32 2.56 -2.79 12.75
C SER A 32 2.23 -3.94 11.78
N ARG A 33 2.28 -5.21 12.23
CA ARG A 33 1.95 -6.36 11.36
C ARG A 33 0.45 -6.45 11.07
N VAL A 34 -0.41 -6.10 12.04
CA VAL A 34 -1.85 -6.01 11.79
C VAL A 34 -2.14 -4.91 10.77
N SER A 35 -1.47 -3.76 10.88
CA SER A 35 -1.57 -2.66 9.91
C SER A 35 -1.14 -3.11 8.52
N MET A 36 0.00 -3.80 8.38
CA MET A 36 0.46 -4.40 7.12
C MET A 36 -0.55 -5.38 6.53
N VAL A 37 -1.09 -6.31 7.32
CA VAL A 37 -2.12 -7.26 6.85
C VAL A 37 -3.32 -6.51 6.29
N SER A 38 -3.81 -5.49 7.01
CA SER A 38 -4.95 -4.72 6.55
C SER A 38 -4.68 -3.94 5.26
N HIS A 39 -3.46 -3.41 5.06
CA HIS A 39 -3.07 -2.78 3.79
C HIS A 39 -3.08 -3.79 2.65
N GLU A 40 -2.37 -4.91 2.81
CA GLU A 40 -2.24 -5.92 1.75
C GLU A 40 -3.57 -6.58 1.39
N MET A 41 -4.47 -6.78 2.36
CA MET A 41 -5.82 -7.26 2.10
C MET A 41 -6.65 -6.26 1.28
N GLY A 42 -6.34 -4.96 1.37
CA GLY A 42 -6.95 -3.93 0.54
C GLY A 42 -6.66 -4.10 -0.95
N HIS A 43 -5.52 -4.74 -1.30
CA HIS A 43 -5.18 -5.05 -2.68
C HIS A 43 -6.00 -6.19 -3.28
N LEU A 44 -6.59 -7.08 -2.47
CA LEU A 44 -7.25 -8.30 -2.93
C LEU A 44 -8.37 -8.02 -3.96
N TYR A 45 -9.20 -7.02 -3.67
CA TYR A 45 -10.38 -6.68 -4.48
C TYR A 45 -10.07 -5.77 -5.68
N LEU A 46 -8.78 -5.51 -5.96
CA LEU A 46 -8.38 -4.56 -7.00
C LEU A 46 -7.81 -5.27 -8.23
N ASP A 47 -8.49 -5.19 -9.37
CA ASP A 47 -7.96 -5.77 -10.61
C ASP A 47 -6.74 -4.98 -11.10
N GLN A 48 -5.60 -5.66 -11.18
CA GLN A 48 -4.33 -5.12 -11.71
C GLN A 48 -4.26 -5.17 -13.25
N GLY A 49 -5.30 -5.69 -13.91
CA GLY A 49 -5.39 -5.76 -15.37
C GLY A 49 -5.67 -4.40 -16.02
N TRP A 50 -4.80 -3.42 -15.81
CA TRP A 50 -4.93 -2.12 -16.45
C TRP A 50 -4.47 -2.22 -17.90
N VAL A 51 -5.31 -1.76 -18.83
CA VAL A 51 -4.87 -1.53 -20.21
C VAL A 51 -3.68 -0.57 -20.15
N LEU A 52 -2.56 -1.01 -20.75
CA LEU A 52 -1.33 -0.25 -20.80
C LEU A 52 -1.58 1.02 -21.63
N GLY A 53 -1.62 2.16 -20.95
CA GLY A 53 -1.81 3.49 -21.53
C GLY A 53 -0.48 4.23 -21.60
N THR A 54 -0.47 5.50 -21.22
CA THR A 54 0.79 6.22 -21.01
C THR A 54 1.48 5.77 -19.72
N ARG A 55 2.79 6.02 -19.61
CA ARG A 55 3.56 5.80 -18.38
C ARG A 55 2.98 6.55 -17.18
N GLU A 56 2.55 7.79 -17.40
CA GLU A 56 1.94 8.62 -16.36
C GLU A 56 0.60 8.04 -15.89
N ASP A 57 -0.27 7.62 -16.82
CA ASP A 57 -1.55 6.99 -16.47
C ASP A 57 -1.36 5.68 -15.71
N TYR A 58 -0.33 4.89 -16.06
CA TYR A 58 -0.01 3.66 -15.36
C TYR A 58 0.40 3.95 -13.90
N ILE A 59 1.30 4.92 -13.70
CA ILE A 59 1.73 5.33 -12.35
C ILE A 59 0.53 5.86 -11.55
N ALA A 60 -0.33 6.70 -12.14
CA ALA A 60 -1.50 7.25 -11.47
C ALA A 60 -2.51 6.16 -11.05
N LYS A 61 -2.77 5.16 -11.92
CA LYS A 61 -3.61 4.01 -11.59
C LYS A 61 -3.00 3.16 -10.48
N ALA A 62 -1.69 2.91 -10.55
CA ALA A 62 -0.96 2.16 -9.53
C ALA A 62 -0.97 2.87 -8.17
N CYS A 63 -0.76 4.17 -8.15
CA CYS A 63 -0.85 4.96 -6.93
C CYS A 63 -2.27 5.03 -6.38
N THR A 64 -3.28 5.14 -7.24
CA THR A 64 -4.69 5.03 -6.81
C THR A 64 -4.97 3.66 -6.16
N ASN A 65 -4.35 2.59 -6.64
CA ASN A 65 -4.43 1.26 -6.06
C ASN A 65 -3.84 1.22 -4.63
N GLU A 66 -2.64 1.79 -4.43
CA GLU A 66 -2.07 1.98 -3.09
C GLU A 66 -2.98 2.83 -2.20
N GLY A 67 -3.59 3.88 -2.73
CA GLY A 67 -4.55 4.70 -1.99
C GLY A 67 -5.75 3.90 -1.48
N ARG A 68 -6.25 2.94 -2.26
CA ARG A 68 -7.33 2.02 -1.82
C ARG A 68 -6.87 1.06 -0.72
N ALA A 69 -5.64 0.59 -0.78
CA ALA A 69 -5.05 -0.23 0.28
C ALA A 69 -4.88 0.57 1.60
N VAL A 70 -4.43 1.82 1.51
CA VAL A 70 -4.36 2.75 2.65
C VAL A 70 -5.75 3.00 3.24
N LEU A 71 -6.78 3.17 2.41
CA LEU A 71 -8.16 3.33 2.89
C LEU A 71 -8.65 2.09 3.63
N ASN A 72 -8.34 0.87 3.14
CA ASN A 72 -8.68 -0.36 3.84
C ASN A 72 -7.96 -0.47 5.19
N ASN A 73 -6.67 -0.12 5.23
CA ASN A 73 -5.92 -0.03 6.47
C ASN A 73 -6.52 1.00 7.45
N SER A 74 -6.97 2.16 6.97
CA SER A 74 -7.67 3.16 7.79
C SER A 74 -8.99 2.63 8.34
N THR A 75 -9.77 1.89 7.55
CA THR A 75 -11.01 1.25 8.02
C THR A 75 -10.71 0.26 9.15
N ALA A 76 -9.77 -0.66 8.94
CA ALA A 76 -9.38 -1.64 9.97
C ALA A 76 -8.84 -0.95 11.23
N ARG A 77 -8.04 0.12 11.08
CA ARG A 77 -7.55 0.92 12.20
C ARG A 77 -8.70 1.47 13.04
N ASN A 78 -9.71 2.05 12.40
CA ASN A 78 -10.85 2.63 13.09
C ASN A 78 -11.70 1.56 13.78
N GLU A 79 -11.94 0.40 13.14
CA GLU A 79 -12.65 -0.72 13.75
C GLU A 79 -11.94 -1.26 15.01
N ILE A 80 -10.62 -1.38 14.96
CA ILE A 80 -9.80 -1.81 16.11
C ILE A 80 -9.82 -0.76 17.23
N LEU A 81 -9.67 0.52 16.89
CA LEU A 81 -9.75 1.61 17.85
C LEU A 81 -11.11 1.63 18.55
N ASP A 82 -12.20 1.54 17.80
CA ASP A 82 -13.56 1.55 18.36
C ASP A 82 -13.80 0.34 19.26
N THR A 83 -13.45 -0.86 18.80
CA THR A 83 -13.63 -2.11 19.57
C THR A 83 -12.79 -2.13 20.85
N SER A 84 -11.58 -1.56 20.80
CA SER A 84 -10.67 -1.45 21.94
C SER A 84 -10.93 -0.24 22.83
N GLN A 85 -11.95 0.57 22.53
CA GLN A 85 -12.23 1.83 23.25
C GLN A 85 -11.01 2.78 23.28
N GLY A 86 -10.27 2.83 22.17
CA GLY A 86 -9.05 3.62 22.02
C GLY A 86 -7.78 2.96 22.59
N GLY A 87 -7.85 1.73 23.09
CA GLY A 87 -6.72 1.03 23.69
C GLY A 87 -5.70 0.48 22.69
N ALA A 88 -6.08 0.29 21.43
CA ALA A 88 -5.22 -0.25 20.38
C ALA A 88 -5.28 0.60 19.11
N ASP A 89 -4.21 1.37 18.86
CA ASP A 89 -4.00 2.09 17.61
C ASP A 89 -2.94 1.38 16.75
N ILE A 90 -3.38 0.72 15.68
CA ILE A 90 -2.47 0.04 14.74
C ILE A 90 -1.75 1.00 13.78
N SER A 91 -2.11 2.29 13.79
CA SER A 91 -1.62 3.32 12.87
C SER A 91 -1.86 3.00 11.38
N LEU A 92 -1.58 3.97 10.49
CA LEU A 92 -1.45 3.68 9.07
C LEU A 92 -0.03 3.20 8.76
N ILE A 93 0.12 2.25 7.83
CA ILE A 93 1.43 1.80 7.34
C ILE A 93 2.02 2.79 6.32
N ALA A 94 2.34 4.00 6.78
CA ALA A 94 2.85 5.07 5.92
C ALA A 94 3.77 6.05 6.69
N ALA A 95 4.81 6.54 6.05
CA ALA A 95 5.71 7.57 6.57
C ALA A 95 5.02 8.91 6.82
N ASN A 96 3.95 9.20 6.07
CA ASN A 96 3.16 10.43 6.16
C ASN A 96 1.75 10.20 6.75
N ALA A 97 1.60 9.25 7.68
CA ALA A 97 0.32 8.85 8.26
C ALA A 97 -0.58 10.01 8.75
N PRO A 98 -0.09 11.04 9.48
CA PRO A 98 -0.96 12.13 9.94
C PRO A 98 -1.62 12.93 8.81
N ALA A 99 -0.87 13.17 7.71
CA ALA A 99 -1.39 13.89 6.54
C ALA A 99 -2.42 13.04 5.77
N LEU A 100 -2.16 11.74 5.64
CA LEU A 100 -3.10 10.81 5.02
C LEU A 100 -4.39 10.71 5.84
N LEU A 101 -4.32 10.56 7.16
CA LEU A 101 -5.49 10.54 8.04
C LEU A 101 -6.32 11.83 7.91
N SER A 102 -5.66 12.99 7.82
CA SER A 102 -6.33 14.28 7.59
C SER A 102 -7.06 14.31 6.25
N THR A 103 -6.44 13.76 5.20
CA THR A 103 -7.03 13.67 3.85
C THR A 103 -8.24 12.72 3.82
N ILE A 104 -8.15 11.59 4.53
CA ILE A 104 -9.22 10.60 4.66
C ILE A 104 -10.40 11.19 5.42
N ALA A 105 -10.15 11.87 6.55
CA ALA A 105 -11.19 12.49 7.36
C ALA A 105 -11.92 13.62 6.61
N ALA A 106 -11.21 14.35 5.74
CA ALA A 106 -11.82 15.38 4.89
C ALA A 106 -12.78 14.77 3.82
N GLY A 107 -12.61 13.49 3.46
CA GLY A 107 -13.45 12.82 2.47
C GLY A 107 -13.42 13.48 1.10
N GLY A 108 -14.51 13.37 0.34
CA GLY A 108 -14.71 14.04 -0.95
C GLY A 108 -14.43 13.17 -2.19
N ALA A 109 -14.57 13.79 -3.37
CA ALA A 109 -14.33 13.12 -4.65
C ALA A 109 -12.88 12.61 -4.78
N ASP A 110 -12.72 11.54 -5.56
CA ASP A 110 -11.43 10.94 -5.93
C ASP A 110 -10.51 10.66 -4.73
N LEU A 111 -11.10 10.30 -3.59
CA LEU A 111 -10.37 10.14 -2.33
C LEU A 111 -9.23 9.12 -2.45
N ALA A 112 -9.48 7.98 -3.10
CA ALA A 112 -8.46 6.97 -3.32
C ALA A 112 -7.28 7.48 -4.14
N GLN A 113 -7.55 8.30 -5.17
CA GLN A 113 -6.49 8.89 -5.99
C GLN A 113 -5.66 9.89 -5.17
N ARG A 114 -6.31 10.82 -4.46
CA ARG A 114 -5.59 11.81 -3.63
C ARG A 114 -4.75 11.18 -2.52
N VAL A 115 -5.30 10.16 -1.84
CA VAL A 115 -4.57 9.38 -0.82
C VAL A 115 -3.41 8.65 -1.47
N GLY A 116 -3.66 8.02 -2.62
CA GLY A 116 -2.66 7.29 -3.40
C GLY A 116 -1.50 8.17 -3.85
N ASP A 117 -1.78 9.33 -4.42
CA ASP A 117 -0.78 10.29 -4.88
C ASP A 117 0.08 10.77 -3.70
N ALA A 118 -0.54 11.15 -2.58
CA ALA A 118 0.16 11.58 -1.38
C ALA A 118 0.99 10.44 -0.74
N PHE A 119 0.50 9.20 -0.77
CA PHE A 119 1.23 8.04 -0.30
C PHE A 119 2.45 7.76 -1.18
N CYS A 120 2.24 7.66 -2.50
CA CYS A 120 3.30 7.37 -3.46
C CYS A 120 4.41 8.43 -3.52
N GLU A 121 4.11 9.69 -3.19
CA GLU A 121 5.10 10.77 -3.18
C GLU A 121 6.17 10.58 -2.10
N VAL A 122 5.82 9.96 -0.97
CA VAL A 122 6.67 9.95 0.24
C VAL A 122 7.12 8.54 0.64
N ASN A 123 6.38 7.50 0.26
CA ASN A 123 6.63 6.14 0.71
C ASN A 123 7.48 5.36 -0.29
N VAL A 124 8.08 4.28 0.20
CA VAL A 124 8.92 3.36 -0.58
C VAL A 124 8.35 1.95 -0.54
N THR A 125 8.63 1.15 -1.58
CA THR A 125 8.23 -0.25 -1.61
C THR A 125 9.01 -1.05 -0.57
N SER A 126 8.36 -2.04 0.04
CA SER A 126 9.04 -2.92 1.01
C SER A 126 9.97 -3.94 0.32
N THR A 127 9.80 -4.15 -0.98
CA THR A 127 10.52 -5.16 -1.78
C THR A 127 11.79 -4.60 -2.42
N THR A 128 11.76 -3.36 -2.93
CA THR A 128 12.92 -2.73 -3.61
C THR A 128 13.50 -1.56 -2.82
N GLY A 129 12.74 -0.96 -1.90
CA GLY A 129 13.16 0.25 -1.19
C GLY A 129 13.11 1.53 -2.04
N GLU A 130 12.61 1.44 -3.28
CA GLU A 130 12.43 2.58 -4.16
C GLU A 130 11.14 3.33 -3.83
N ASN A 131 11.11 4.63 -4.11
CA ASN A 131 9.86 5.39 -4.11
C ASN A 131 8.83 4.74 -5.05
N TYR A 132 7.56 4.70 -4.65
CA TYR A 132 6.51 4.04 -5.43
C TYR A 132 6.35 4.58 -6.85
N LYS A 133 6.47 5.90 -7.09
CA LYS A 133 6.37 6.47 -8.45
C LYS A 133 7.53 6.01 -9.34
N VAL A 134 8.73 5.90 -8.77
CA VAL A 134 9.91 5.36 -9.46
C VAL A 134 9.70 3.88 -9.77
N TYR A 135 9.31 3.09 -8.77
CA TYR A 135 9.05 1.66 -8.91
C TYR A 135 8.03 1.36 -10.01
N TYR A 136 6.84 1.99 -9.97
CA TYR A 136 5.81 1.75 -10.99
C TYR A 136 6.21 2.28 -12.37
N GLY A 137 7.00 3.35 -12.43
CA GLY A 137 7.59 3.81 -13.67
C GLY A 137 8.52 2.74 -14.28
N ASN A 138 9.39 2.14 -13.47
CA ASN A 138 10.29 1.06 -13.90
C ASN A 138 9.50 -0.19 -14.31
N GLU A 139 8.41 -0.53 -13.62
CA GLU A 139 7.54 -1.65 -14.01
C GLU A 139 6.86 -1.38 -15.36
N TYR A 140 6.37 -0.17 -15.61
CA TYR A 140 5.84 0.21 -16.91
C TYR A 140 6.89 0.04 -18.01
N ASP A 141 8.11 0.54 -17.78
CA ASP A 141 9.20 0.50 -18.77
C ASP A 141 9.61 -0.95 -19.12
N LYS A 142 9.48 -1.89 -18.17
CA LYS A 142 9.67 -3.34 -18.40
C LYS A 142 8.55 -3.96 -19.23
N LEU A 143 7.31 -3.53 -19.02
CA LEU A 143 6.13 -4.02 -19.75
C LEU A 143 6.03 -3.42 -21.16
N ASN A 144 6.63 -2.24 -21.36
CA ASN A 144 6.65 -1.52 -22.64
C ASN A 144 8.08 -1.08 -23.00
N PRO A 145 8.99 -2.04 -23.31
CA PRO A 145 10.35 -1.71 -23.65
C PRO A 145 10.39 -0.82 -24.91
N PRO A 146 11.27 0.18 -24.99
CA PRO A 146 11.41 0.99 -26.18
C PRO A 146 11.75 0.10 -27.39
N SER A 147 11.11 0.36 -28.54
CA SER A 147 11.41 -0.34 -29.79
C SER A 147 12.88 -0.17 -30.14
N GLN A 148 13.56 -1.27 -30.51
CA GLN A 148 15.01 -1.31 -30.81
C GLN A 148 15.44 -0.52 -32.07
N GLU A 149 14.63 0.40 -32.60
CA GLU A 149 14.91 1.11 -33.86
C GLU A 149 15.64 2.46 -33.71
N GLU A 150 16.11 2.82 -32.51
CA GLU A 150 16.92 4.04 -32.28
C GLU A 150 18.24 3.77 -31.54
N GLN A 151 19.07 2.87 -32.09
CA GLN A 151 20.52 2.82 -31.84
C GLN A 151 21.26 2.74 -33.18
#